data_AF-A0A519V294-F1
#
_entry.id   AF-A0A519V294-F1
#
_cell.length_a   1.000
_cell.length_b   1.000
_cell.length_c   1.000
_cell.angle_alpha   90.00
_cell.angle_beta   90.00
_cell.angle_gamma   90.00
#
_symmetry.space_group_name_H-M   'P 1'
#
loop_
_entity.id
_entity.type
_entity.pdbx_description
1 polymer ?
#
loop_
_entity_poly.entity_id
_entity_poly.type
_entity_poly.pdbx_seq_one_letter_code
_entity_poly.pdbx_strand_id
1 'polypeptide(L)'
;MDNVYFKFKEHPGDFLRDTNFIALPNPKEDVEGFLVQFLRSYQTDDRVAYLDDLYKLLHNEFSTNEDRNNFATLIKFENSEEIKDEIYSLETELKNEAFENFFYLVQTKKILFINDGEK
;
A
#
# COMPACT_ATOMS: atom_id res chain seq x y z
N MET A 1 12.37 -19.23 4.92
CA MET A 1 11.31 -18.62 5.75
C MET A 1 10.01 -19.22 5.26
N ASP A 2 9.24 -19.80 6.16
CA ASP A 2 7.94 -20.38 5.81
C ASP A 2 7.00 -19.22 5.49
N ASN A 3 6.38 -19.25 4.31
CA ASN A 3 5.45 -18.20 3.91
C ASN A 3 4.13 -18.43 4.65
N VAL A 4 3.66 -17.43 5.39
CA VAL A 4 2.32 -17.46 5.97
C VAL A 4 1.34 -17.05 4.88
N TYR A 5 0.30 -17.85 4.65
CA TYR A 5 -0.76 -17.50 3.70
C TYR A 5 -2.02 -17.09 4.45
N PHE A 6 -2.81 -16.23 3.83
CA PHE A 6 -4.12 -15.89 4.32
C PHE A 6 -5.15 -15.84 3.20
N LYS A 7 -6.43 -15.85 3.57
CA LYS A 7 -7.53 -15.51 2.68
C LYS A 7 -8.61 -14.72 3.42
N PHE A 8 -9.32 -13.88 2.69
CA PHE A 8 -10.57 -13.28 3.20
C PHE A 8 -11.69 -14.32 3.21
N LYS A 9 -12.51 -14.32 4.25
CA LYS A 9 -13.69 -15.19 4.32
C LYS A 9 -14.83 -14.75 3.40
N GLU A 10 -14.93 -13.45 3.19
CA GLU A 10 -15.92 -12.80 2.35
C GLU A 10 -15.19 -11.81 1.45
N HIS A 11 -15.78 -11.50 0.29
CA HIS A 11 -15.19 -10.54 -0.64
C HIS A 11 -15.07 -9.16 0.04
N PRO A 12 -13.86 -8.59 0.14
CA PRO A 12 -13.64 -7.34 0.90
C PRO A 12 -14.19 -6.09 0.21
N GLY A 13 -14.76 -6.23 -0.99
CA GLY A 13 -15.49 -5.17 -1.70
C GLY A 13 -14.61 -4.27 -2.57
N ASP A 14 -13.38 -4.70 -2.84
CA ASP A 14 -12.39 -3.99 -3.64
C ASP A 14 -11.97 -4.86 -4.82
N PHE A 15 -11.69 -4.24 -5.95
CA PHE A 15 -11.35 -4.96 -7.18
C PHE A 15 -10.01 -5.70 -7.09
N LEU A 16 -9.04 -5.20 -6.31
CA LEU A 16 -7.71 -5.81 -6.19
C LEU A 16 -7.64 -6.94 -5.16
N ARG A 17 -8.75 -7.22 -4.46
CA ARG A 17 -8.79 -8.16 -3.35
C ARG A 17 -9.89 -9.17 -3.56
N ASP A 18 -9.59 -10.43 -3.28
CA ASP A 18 -10.52 -11.53 -3.47
C ASP A 18 -10.50 -12.49 -2.26
N THR A 19 -11.15 -13.63 -2.41
CA THR A 19 -11.15 -14.70 -1.40
C THR A 19 -10.10 -15.79 -1.70
N ASN A 20 -9.13 -15.52 -2.58
CA ASN A 20 -8.08 -16.46 -2.91
C ASN A 20 -7.02 -16.52 -1.81
N PHE A 21 -6.14 -17.51 -1.92
CA PHE A 21 -5.00 -17.66 -1.04
C PHE A 21 -3.88 -16.72 -1.46
N ILE A 22 -3.50 -15.82 -0.55
CA ILE A 22 -2.50 -14.79 -0.79
C ILE A 22 -1.38 -14.96 0.25
N ALA A 23 -0.12 -14.84 -0.17
CA ALA A 23 0.99 -14.78 0.78
C ALA A 23 0.85 -13.50 1.61
N LEU A 24 1.01 -13.60 2.92
CA LEU A 24 0.94 -12.44 3.80
C LEU A 24 2.13 -11.50 3.48
N PRO A 25 1.88 -10.29 2.94
CA PRO A 25 2.95 -9.38 2.58
C PRO A 25 3.66 -8.88 3.84
N ASN A 26 4.99 -8.79 3.77
CA ASN A 26 5.81 -8.23 4.84
C ASN A 26 5.90 -6.71 4.64
N PRO A 27 5.28 -5.88 5.49
CA PRO A 27 5.25 -4.41 5.32
C PRO A 27 6.63 -3.73 5.41
N LYS A 28 7.70 -4.46 5.77
CA LYS A 28 9.08 -3.96 5.70
C LYS A 28 9.74 -4.16 4.34
N GLU A 29 9.27 -5.13 3.57
CA GLU A 29 9.86 -5.55 2.29
C GLU A 29 8.93 -5.24 1.11
N ASP A 30 7.62 -5.30 1.34
CA ASP A 30 6.55 -5.08 0.36
C ASP A 30 5.44 -4.22 0.98
N VAL A 31 5.68 -2.90 1.00
CA VAL A 31 4.72 -1.92 1.52
C VAL A 31 3.48 -1.89 0.63
N GLU A 32 3.65 -1.85 -0.69
CA GLU A 32 2.55 -1.77 -1.65
C GLU A 32 1.61 -2.97 -1.50
N GLY A 33 2.14 -4.20 -1.50
CA GLY A 33 1.33 -5.40 -1.31
C GLY A 33 0.60 -5.39 0.03
N PHE A 34 1.23 -4.91 1.10
CA PHE A 34 0.55 -4.76 2.40
C PHE A 34 -0.60 -3.75 2.36
N LEU A 35 -0.39 -2.59 1.74
CA LEU A 35 -1.42 -1.56 1.58
C LEU A 35 -2.57 -2.05 0.69
N VAL A 36 -2.29 -2.71 -0.44
CA VAL A 36 -3.32 -3.27 -1.33
C VAL A 36 -4.26 -4.20 -0.57
N GLN A 37 -3.70 -5.07 0.29
CA GLN A 37 -4.51 -6.04 1.03
C GLN A 37 -5.27 -5.40 2.20
N PHE A 38 -4.64 -4.50 2.94
CA PHE A 38 -5.16 -4.10 4.25
C PHE A 38 -5.60 -2.63 4.36
N LEU A 39 -5.29 -1.76 3.40
CA LEU A 39 -5.90 -0.43 3.35
C LEU A 39 -7.35 -0.55 2.87
N ARG A 40 -8.29 0.14 3.54
CA ARG A 40 -9.72 -0.08 3.30
C ARG A 40 -10.18 0.34 1.90
N SER A 41 -9.61 1.42 1.37
CA SER A 41 -10.04 2.03 0.11
C SER A 41 -8.86 2.26 -0.83
N TYR A 42 -7.92 1.31 -0.89
CA TYR A 42 -6.63 1.49 -1.58
C TYR A 42 -6.76 2.11 -2.98
N GLN A 43 -7.68 1.59 -3.81
CA GLN A 43 -7.85 2.07 -5.19
C GLN A 43 -8.38 3.50 -5.31
N THR A 44 -9.10 3.99 -4.30
CA THR A 44 -9.76 5.31 -4.32
C THR A 44 -9.17 6.26 -3.30
N ASP A 45 -8.05 5.90 -2.67
CA ASP A 45 -7.38 6.73 -1.68
C ASP A 45 -6.44 7.70 -2.41
N ASP A 46 -6.80 8.99 -2.39
CA ASP A 46 -6.02 10.04 -3.04
C ASP A 46 -4.58 10.11 -2.52
N ARG A 47 -4.33 9.67 -1.27
CA ARG A 47 -2.97 9.63 -0.70
C ARG A 47 -2.11 8.56 -1.36
N VAL A 48 -2.70 7.45 -1.81
CA VAL A 48 -1.98 6.40 -2.54
C VAL A 48 -1.59 6.90 -3.93
N ALA A 49 -2.51 7.58 -4.63
CA ALA A 49 -2.21 8.21 -5.92
C ALA A 49 -1.12 9.28 -5.78
N TYR A 50 -1.21 10.11 -4.73
CA TYR A 50 -0.19 11.11 -4.43
C TYR A 50 1.18 10.49 -4.13
N LEU A 51 1.21 9.40 -3.35
CA LEU A 51 2.43 8.65 -3.04
C LEU A 51 3.11 8.11 -4.32
N ASP A 52 2.34 7.54 -5.24
CA ASP A 52 2.85 7.07 -6.55
C ASP A 52 3.49 8.22 -7.36
N ASP A 53 2.84 9.39 -7.39
CA ASP A 53 3.40 10.56 -8.08
C ASP A 53 4.67 11.11 -7.41
N LEU A 54 4.78 11.03 -6.07
CA LEU A 54 6.03 11.37 -5.36
C LEU A 54 7.18 10.42 -5.72
N TYR A 55 6.92 9.12 -5.83
CA TYR A 55 7.94 8.16 -6.28
C TYR A 55 8.37 8.42 -7.73
N LYS A 56 7.42 8.68 -8.63
CA LYS A 56 7.73 9.07 -10.00
C LYS A 56 8.58 10.33 -10.07
N LEU A 57 8.34 11.28 -9.16
CA LEU A 57 9.13 12.51 -9.09
C LEU A 57 10.56 12.24 -8.64
N LEU A 58 10.70 11.44 -7.58
CA LEU A 58 12.00 11.07 -7.01
C LEU A 58 12.87 10.29 -8.00
N HIS A 59 12.26 9.38 -8.78
CA HIS A 59 12.95 8.51 -9.73
C HIS A 59 12.94 9.01 -11.17
N ASN A 60 12.31 10.16 -11.44
CA ASN A 60 12.14 10.74 -12.77
C ASN A 60 11.44 9.77 -13.76
N GLU A 61 10.35 9.15 -13.31
CA GLU A 61 9.57 8.14 -14.04
C GLU A 61 8.27 8.69 -14.66
N PHE A 62 8.08 10.00 -14.63
CA PHE A 62 6.99 10.65 -15.36
C PHE A 62 7.08 10.38 -16.86
N SER A 63 5.93 10.10 -17.48
CA SER A 63 5.85 9.83 -18.92
C SER A 63 6.17 11.07 -19.78
N THR A 64 5.94 12.27 -19.25
CA THR A 64 6.27 13.53 -19.92
C THR A 64 6.96 14.52 -18.98
N ASN A 65 7.80 15.40 -19.55
CA ASN A 65 8.40 16.50 -18.81
C ASN A 65 7.37 17.55 -18.37
N GLU A 66 6.25 17.67 -19.09
CA GLU A 66 5.17 18.59 -18.75
C GLU A 66 4.47 18.16 -17.47
N ASP A 67 4.09 16.88 -17.36
CA ASP A 67 3.46 16.33 -16.15
C ASP A 67 4.38 16.44 -14.94
N ARG A 68 5.67 16.11 -15.12
CA ARG A 68 6.68 16.28 -14.09
C ARG A 68 6.77 17.73 -13.60
N ASN A 69 6.85 18.68 -14.52
CA ASN A 69 6.97 20.10 -14.18
C ASN A 69 5.70 20.63 -13.50
N ASN A 70 4.52 20.23 -13.98
CA ASN A 70 3.25 20.59 -13.38
C ASN A 70 3.15 20.09 -11.93
N PHE A 71 3.49 18.82 -11.70
CA PHE A 71 3.48 18.23 -10.36
C PHE A 71 4.54 18.87 -9.45
N ALA A 72 5.78 19.04 -9.93
CA ALA A 72 6.85 19.70 -9.17
C ALA A 72 6.49 21.14 -8.77
N THR A 73 5.79 21.88 -9.64
CA THR A 73 5.34 23.25 -9.34
C THR A 73 4.20 23.27 -8.30
N LEU A 74 3.37 22.23 -8.26
CA LEU A 74 2.24 22.12 -7.34
C LEU A 74 2.69 21.89 -5.89
N ILE A 75 3.59 20.94 -5.69
CA ILE A 75 4.06 20.48 -4.36
C ILE A 75 5.16 21.36 -3.76
N LYS A 76 5.85 22.17 -4.56
CA LYS A 76 6.85 23.17 -4.12
C LYS A 76 8.01 22.61 -3.29
N PHE A 77 8.36 21.34 -3.44
CA PHE A 77 9.55 20.79 -2.78
C PHE A 77 10.83 21.43 -3.33
N GLU A 78 11.70 21.84 -2.43
CA GLU A 78 12.96 22.53 -2.76
C GLU A 78 14.07 21.54 -3.12
N ASN A 79 13.98 20.30 -2.62
CA ASN A 79 15.00 19.27 -2.83
C ASN A 79 14.45 17.84 -2.68
N SER A 80 15.26 16.85 -3.06
CA SER A 80 14.91 15.44 -3.00
C SER A 80 14.74 14.88 -1.58
N GLU A 81 15.30 15.53 -0.56
CA GLU A 81 15.16 15.08 0.82
C GLU A 81 13.76 15.36 1.36
N GLU A 82 13.20 16.54 1.06
CA GLU A 82 11.81 16.86 1.40
C GLU A 82 10.82 15.89 0.76
N ILE A 83 11.08 15.46 -0.48
CA ILE A 83 10.26 14.44 -1.16
C ILE A 83 10.33 13.11 -0.41
N LYS A 84 11.52 12.68 0.04
CA LYS A 84 11.66 11.43 0.81
C LYS A 84 11.01 11.51 2.18
N ASP A 85 11.13 12.64 2.86
CA ASP A 85 10.50 12.87 4.16
C ASP A 85 8.97 12.80 4.04
N GLU A 86 8.42 13.40 2.98
CA GLU A 86 6.98 13.33 2.68
C GLU A 86 6.54 11.89 2.37
N ILE A 87 7.29 11.18 1.50
CA ILE A 87 7.05 9.76 1.21
C ILE A 87 7.05 8.95 2.51
N TYR A 88 8.06 9.12 3.36
CA TYR A 88 8.17 8.40 4.62
C TYR A 88 7.00 8.69 5.57
N SER A 89 6.58 9.95 5.66
CA SER A 89 5.45 10.37 6.47
C SER A 89 4.13 9.72 5.99
N LEU A 90 3.83 9.84 4.70
CA LEU A 90 2.62 9.27 4.09
C LEU A 90 2.60 7.75 4.18
N GLU A 91 3.72 7.10 3.85
CA GLU A 91 3.85 5.66 4.00
C GLU A 91 3.57 5.23 5.44
N THR A 92 4.08 5.95 6.43
CA THR A 92 3.87 5.64 7.85
C THR A 92 2.40 5.76 8.22
N GLU A 93 1.73 6.82 7.78
CA GLU A 93 0.30 7.03 7.99
C GLU A 93 -0.53 5.89 7.39
N LEU A 94 -0.32 5.60 6.10
CA LEU A 94 -1.02 4.54 5.38
C LEU A 94 -0.74 3.15 5.98
N LYS A 95 0.51 2.88 6.37
CA LYS A 95 0.89 1.63 7.06
C LYS A 95 0.15 1.49 8.38
N ASN A 96 0.08 2.55 9.20
CA ASN A 96 -0.61 2.51 10.48
C ASN A 96 -2.10 2.18 10.31
N GLU A 97 -2.78 2.84 9.36
CA GLU A 97 -4.18 2.54 9.05
C GLU A 97 -4.38 1.10 8.54
N ALA A 98 -3.49 0.64 7.67
CA ALA A 98 -3.51 -0.72 7.17
C ALA A 98 -3.27 -1.74 8.31
N PHE A 99 -2.37 -1.46 9.26
CA PHE A 99 -2.15 -2.29 10.44
C PHE A 99 -3.37 -2.33 11.36
N GLU A 100 -4.02 -1.19 11.61
CA GLU A 100 -5.25 -1.14 12.39
C GLU A 100 -6.36 -1.98 11.75
N ASN A 101 -6.51 -1.88 10.43
CA ASN A 101 -7.49 -2.67 9.70
C ASN A 101 -7.13 -4.16 9.69
N PHE A 102 -5.85 -4.51 9.48
CA PHE A 102 -5.37 -5.88 9.60
C PHE A 102 -5.70 -6.46 10.99
N PHE A 103 -5.38 -5.75 12.06
CA PHE A 103 -5.67 -6.18 13.43
C PHE A 103 -7.17 -6.39 13.64
N TYR A 104 -8.00 -5.45 13.17
CA TYR A 104 -9.46 -5.59 13.20
C TYR A 104 -9.95 -6.83 12.45
N LEU A 105 -9.42 -7.11 11.25
CA LEU A 105 -9.80 -8.27 10.44
C LEU A 105 -9.41 -9.59 11.13
N VAL A 106 -8.24 -9.64 11.78
CA VAL A 106 -7.80 -10.78 12.59
C VAL A 106 -8.74 -10.97 13.78
N GLN A 107 -9.00 -9.91 14.55
CA GLN A 107 -9.81 -9.97 15.77
C GLN A 107 -11.26 -10.38 15.48
N THR A 108 -11.82 -9.89 14.38
CA THR A 108 -13.17 -10.23 13.91
C THR A 108 -13.22 -11.53 13.11
N LYS A 109 -12.08 -12.22 12.97
CA LYS A 109 -11.94 -13.47 12.22
C LYS A 109 -12.44 -13.35 10.78
N LYS A 110 -12.29 -12.18 10.14
CA LYS A 110 -12.64 -11.94 8.74
C LYS A 110 -11.60 -12.47 7.76
N ILE A 111 -10.37 -12.71 8.25
CA ILE A 111 -9.32 -13.43 7.52
C ILE A 111 -8.98 -14.75 8.21
N LEU A 112 -8.50 -15.72 7.43
CA LEU A 112 -8.03 -17.02 7.89
C LEU A 112 -6.55 -17.17 7.52
N PHE A 113 -5.72 -17.56 8.49
CA PHE A 113 -4.34 -17.95 8.23
C PHE A 113 -4.25 -19.44 7.94
N ILE A 114 -3.40 -19.80 6.98
CA ILE A 114 -3.19 -21.17 6.55
C ILE A 114 -1.70 -21.46 6.61
N ASN A 115 -1.36 -22.60 7.20
CA ASN A 115 0.01 -23.09 7.23
C ASN A 115 0.26 -23.91 5.94
N ASP A 116 1.49 -23.89 5.42
CA ASP A 116 1.89 -24.55 4.15
C ASP A 116 1.57 -26.07 4.08
N GLY A 117 1.16 -26.71 5.18
CA GLY A 117 0.70 -28.10 5.22
C GLY A 117 -0.74 -28.36 4.74
N GLU A 118 -1.52 -27.33 4.41
CA GLU A 118 -2.91 -27.45 3.92
C GLU A 118 -3.11 -27.01 2.46
N LYS A 119 -2.02 -26.83 1.70
CA LYS A 119 -2.06 -26.55 0.25
C LYS A 119 -2.35 -27.78 -0.59
#